data_AF-A0A3D2HZS9-F1
#
_entry.id   AF-A0A3D2HZS9-F1
#
_cell.length_a   1.000
_cell.length_b   1.000
_cell.length_c   1.000
_cell.angle_alpha   90.00
_cell.angle_beta   90.00
_cell.angle_gamma   90.00
#
_symmetry.space_group_name_H-M   'P 1'
#
loop_
_entity.id
_entity.type
_entity.pdbx_description
1 polymer ?
#
loop_
_entity_poly.entity_id
_entity_poly.type
_entity_poly.pdbx_seq_one_letter_code
_entity_poly.pdbx_strand_id
1 'polypeptide(L)'
;MNNKESIKKIVLAYSGGLDTSIIIPWLKENYNDPEIIAVAGNVGQADELEGLEAKALATGASKLIVADLVDEMVEEVIIPSVKMDAKYETYLLGTAFARPVIGKKLAEIALAEGADAICHGATGKGNDQVRFELAIKRFAPNIKIIAPWREWNIKSRDEEIDYAEAHHVPLKISRETNYSKD
;
A
#
# COMPACT_ATOMS: atom_id res chain seq x y z
N MET A 1 -5.03 -2.82 -27.39
CA MET A 1 -6.03 -2.32 -26.43
C MET A 1 -5.25 -1.82 -25.22
N ASN A 2 -5.49 -0.58 -24.78
CA ASN A 2 -4.82 -0.06 -23.59
C ASN A 2 -5.24 -0.94 -22.41
N ASN A 3 -4.28 -1.66 -21.83
CA ASN A 3 -4.50 -2.63 -20.74
C ASN A 3 -5.09 -2.00 -19.46
N LYS A 4 -5.22 -0.67 -19.43
CA LYS A 4 -5.81 0.11 -18.34
C LYS A 4 -7.35 0.10 -18.37
N GLU A 5 -7.98 0.09 -19.54
CA GLU A 5 -9.45 0.14 -19.68
C GLU A 5 -10.14 -1.15 -19.23
N SER A 6 -9.42 -2.27 -19.17
CA SER A 6 -9.95 -3.55 -18.70
C SER A 6 -9.94 -3.72 -17.18
N ILE A 7 -9.26 -2.82 -16.44
CA ILE A 7 -9.12 -2.91 -14.98
C ILE A 7 -10.34 -2.25 -14.35
N LYS A 8 -11.18 -3.03 -13.69
CA LYS A 8 -12.43 -2.58 -13.07
C LYS A 8 -12.39 -2.61 -11.55
N LYS A 9 -11.51 -3.42 -10.97
CA LYS A 9 -11.34 -3.52 -9.51
C LYS A 9 -9.87 -3.62 -9.12
N ILE A 10 -9.48 -2.80 -8.16
CA ILE A 10 -8.10 -2.68 -7.68
C ILE A 10 -8.07 -2.84 -6.16
N VAL A 11 -7.18 -3.71 -5.68
CA VAL A 11 -6.78 -3.75 -4.27
C VAL A 11 -5.59 -2.84 -4.05
N LEU A 12 -5.72 -1.84 -3.19
CA LEU A 12 -4.67 -0.87 -2.88
C LEU A 12 -4.07 -1.15 -1.50
N ALA A 13 -2.75 -1.36 -1.44
CA ALA A 13 -2.01 -1.29 -0.17
C ALA A 13 -2.08 0.15 0.37
N TYR A 14 -2.84 0.34 1.45
CA TYR A 14 -3.24 1.65 1.95
C TYR A 14 -2.74 1.86 3.38
N SER A 15 -1.89 2.87 3.58
CA SER A 15 -1.33 3.25 4.88
C SER A 15 -2.02 4.45 5.52
N GLY A 16 -2.87 5.17 4.78
CA GLY A 16 -3.47 6.42 5.26
C GLY A 16 -2.55 7.63 5.18
N GLY A 17 -1.29 7.45 4.77
CA GLY A 17 -0.39 8.55 4.43
C GLY A 17 -0.90 9.39 3.25
N LEU A 18 -0.27 10.54 3.01
CA LEU A 18 -0.59 11.39 1.86
C LEU A 18 -0.47 10.61 0.55
N ASP A 19 0.66 9.95 0.36
CA ASP A 19 1.03 9.23 -0.86
C ASP A 19 -0.04 8.19 -1.24
N THR A 20 -0.45 7.34 -0.30
CA THR A 20 -1.47 6.30 -0.55
C THR A 20 -2.88 6.87 -0.66
N SER A 21 -3.15 8.05 -0.09
CA SER A 21 -4.43 8.73 -0.22
C SER A 21 -4.61 9.32 -1.60
N ILE A 22 -3.62 10.01 -2.15
CA ILE A 22 -3.72 10.59 -3.51
C ILE A 22 -3.73 9.53 -4.62
N ILE A 23 -3.24 8.33 -4.35
CA ILE A 23 -3.31 7.21 -5.29
C ILE A 23 -4.75 6.83 -5.63
N ILE A 24 -5.70 6.96 -4.70
CA ILE A 24 -7.10 6.58 -4.94
C ILE A 24 -7.73 7.44 -6.07
N PRO A 25 -7.79 8.78 -5.99
CA PRO A 25 -8.29 9.60 -7.08
C PRO A 25 -7.44 9.44 -8.35
N TRP A 26 -6.12 9.29 -8.24
CA TRP A 26 -5.27 9.07 -9.39
C TRP A 26 -5.61 7.79 -10.15
N LEU A 27 -5.89 6.69 -9.45
CA LEU A 27 -6.35 5.44 -10.08
C LEU A 27 -7.69 5.66 -10.79
N LYS A 28 -8.62 6.39 -10.18
CA LYS A 28 -9.91 6.71 -10.82
C LYS A 28 -9.77 7.47 -12.11
N GLU A 29 -8.94 8.51 -12.13
CA GLU A 29 -8.67 9.31 -13.32
C GLU A 29 -7.97 8.53 -14.42
N ASN A 30 -7.03 7.64 -14.07
CA ASN A 30 -6.11 7.02 -15.03
C ASN A 30 -6.50 5.60 -15.46
N TYR A 31 -7.49 5.00 -14.79
CA TYR A 31 -7.95 3.62 -15.02
C TYR A 31 -9.47 3.52 -15.23
N ASN A 32 -10.10 4.60 -15.74
CA ASN A 32 -11.52 4.62 -16.09
C ASN A 32 -12.45 4.29 -14.89
N ASP A 33 -12.18 4.94 -13.75
CA ASP A 33 -12.96 4.87 -12.51
C ASP A 33 -13.19 3.42 -11.99
N PRO A 34 -12.12 2.67 -11.68
CA PRO A 34 -12.27 1.33 -11.13
C PRO A 34 -12.77 1.41 -9.68
N GLU A 35 -13.39 0.32 -9.22
CA GLU A 35 -13.62 0.09 -7.80
C GLU A 35 -12.27 -0.07 -7.08
N ILE A 36 -12.08 0.65 -5.97
CA ILE A 36 -10.84 0.60 -5.19
C ILE A 36 -11.15 0.05 -3.79
N ILE A 37 -10.56 -1.09 -3.47
CA ILE A 37 -10.61 -1.69 -2.13
C ILE A 37 -9.29 -1.33 -1.44
N ALA A 38 -9.36 -0.49 -0.41
CA ALA A 38 -8.20 -0.16 0.41
C ALA A 38 -7.90 -1.30 1.38
N VAL A 39 -6.64 -1.66 1.53
CA VAL A 39 -6.19 -2.72 2.44
C VAL A 39 -5.04 -2.20 3.31
N ALA A 40 -5.25 -2.21 4.62
CA ALA A 40 -4.21 -1.94 5.60
C ALA A 40 -3.81 -3.25 6.29
N GLY A 41 -2.52 -3.58 6.28
CA GLY A 41 -1.99 -4.69 7.06
C GLY A 41 -1.56 -4.19 8.44
N ASN A 42 -2.24 -4.60 9.50
CA ASN A 42 -1.82 -4.34 10.87
C ASN A 42 -0.69 -5.31 11.26
N VAL A 43 0.53 -4.80 11.33
CA VAL A 43 1.72 -5.52 11.77
C VAL A 43 2.27 -4.96 13.09
N GLY A 44 1.47 -4.16 13.81
CA GLY A 44 1.81 -3.61 15.13
C GLY A 44 1.97 -2.09 15.19
N GLN A 45 1.59 -1.35 14.14
CA GLN A 45 1.71 0.11 14.06
C GLN A 45 0.71 0.91 14.94
N ALA A 46 -0.11 0.22 15.74
CA ALA A 46 -1.01 0.81 16.74
C ALA A 46 -1.92 1.94 16.21
N ASP A 47 -1.82 3.15 16.79
CA ASP A 47 -2.73 4.28 16.61
C ASP A 47 -2.85 4.78 15.16
N GLU A 48 -1.94 4.37 14.26
CA GLU A 48 -1.98 4.72 12.84
C GLU A 48 -3.22 4.20 12.10
N LEU A 49 -3.95 3.24 12.69
CA LEU A 49 -5.19 2.70 12.12
C LEU A 49 -6.43 3.53 12.48
N GLU A 50 -6.33 4.47 13.42
CA GLU A 50 -7.48 5.27 13.86
C GLU A 50 -7.96 6.27 12.79
N GLY A 51 -9.25 6.20 12.45
CA GLY A 51 -9.87 7.05 11.44
C GLY A 51 -9.45 6.70 9.99
N LEU A 52 -8.72 5.61 9.81
CA LEU A 52 -8.24 5.17 8.49
C LEU A 52 -9.39 4.83 7.54
N GLU A 53 -10.45 4.19 8.05
CA GLU A 53 -11.63 3.83 7.27
C GLU A 53 -12.37 5.06 6.74
N ALA A 54 -12.70 5.99 7.64
CA ALA A 54 -13.35 7.25 7.26
C ALA A 54 -12.53 8.00 6.21
N LYS A 55 -11.20 8.02 6.34
CA LYS A 55 -10.31 8.65 5.36
C LYS A 55 -10.32 7.92 4.01
N ALA A 56 -10.19 6.60 3.99
CA ALA A 56 -10.19 5.80 2.77
C ALA A 56 -11.51 6.02 1.98
N LEU A 57 -12.64 5.95 2.67
CA LEU A 57 -13.97 6.16 2.09
C LEU A 57 -14.14 7.59 1.56
N ALA A 58 -13.77 8.60 2.36
CA ALA A 58 -13.84 10.00 1.96
C ALA A 58 -12.96 10.31 0.73
N THR A 59 -11.87 9.56 0.55
CA THR A 59 -10.95 9.71 -0.58
C THR A 59 -11.41 8.93 -1.82
N GLY A 60 -12.43 8.07 -1.69
CA GLY A 60 -13.09 7.41 -2.81
C GLY A 60 -12.91 5.89 -2.90
N ALA A 61 -12.34 5.22 -1.88
CA ALA A 61 -12.36 3.76 -1.80
C ALA A 61 -13.80 3.25 -1.58
N SER A 62 -14.13 2.06 -2.10
CA SER A 62 -15.44 1.42 -1.86
C SER A 62 -15.54 0.82 -0.46
N LYS A 63 -14.41 0.34 0.09
CA LYS A 63 -14.28 -0.16 1.46
C LYS A 63 -12.81 -0.14 1.91
N LEU A 64 -12.62 -0.20 3.23
CA LEU A 64 -11.33 -0.51 3.85
C LEU A 64 -11.38 -1.93 4.44
N ILE A 65 -10.33 -2.71 4.23
CA ILE A 65 -10.08 -3.96 4.94
C ILE A 65 -8.83 -3.76 5.79
N VAL A 66 -8.97 -3.86 7.11
CA VAL A 66 -7.84 -3.92 8.04
C VAL A 66 -7.57 -5.38 8.34
N ALA A 67 -6.46 -5.91 7.80
CA ALA A 67 -6.04 -7.27 8.05
C ALA A 67 -5.15 -7.30 9.29
N ASP A 68 -5.57 -8.02 10.33
CA ASP A 68 -4.73 -8.25 11.50
C ASP A 68 -3.66 -9.31 11.20
N LEU A 69 -2.40 -8.90 11.21
CA LEU A 69 -1.24 -9.70 10.82
C LEU A 69 -0.20 -9.77 11.96
N VAL A 70 -0.55 -9.27 13.16
CA VAL A 70 0.38 -9.21 14.29
C VAL A 70 0.88 -10.61 14.67
N ASP A 71 -0.04 -11.55 14.86
CA ASP A 71 0.32 -12.93 15.21
C ASP A 71 1.12 -13.62 14.11
N GLU A 72 0.71 -13.49 12.84
CA GLU A 72 1.45 -14.04 11.69
C GLU A 72 2.87 -13.44 11.61
N MET A 73 3.00 -12.14 11.84
CA MET A 73 4.30 -11.47 11.86
C MET A 73 5.19 -11.99 12.99
N VAL A 74 4.64 -12.15 14.21
CA VAL A 74 5.38 -12.63 15.37
C VAL A 74 5.81 -14.09 15.20
N GLU A 75 4.86 -14.96 14.88
CA GLU A 75 5.05 -16.41 14.87
C GLU A 75 5.86 -16.90 13.67
N GLU A 76 5.55 -16.39 12.48
CA GLU A 76 6.15 -16.88 11.23
C GLU A 76 7.41 -16.11 10.82
N VAL A 77 7.63 -14.93 11.39
CA VAL A 77 8.74 -14.07 10.96
C VAL A 77 9.65 -13.62 12.10
N ILE A 78 9.14 -12.96 13.15
CA ILE A 78 10.00 -12.43 14.22
C ILE A 78 10.67 -13.56 14.99
N ILE A 79 9.90 -14.53 15.50
CA ILE A 79 10.44 -15.63 16.31
C ILE A 79 11.49 -16.45 15.51
N PRO A 80 11.23 -16.88 14.26
CA PRO A 80 12.24 -17.55 13.45
C PRO A 80 13.48 -16.69 13.19
N SER A 81 13.30 -15.40 12.89
CA SER A 81 14.42 -14.48 12.60
C SER A 81 15.33 -14.30 13.80
N VAL A 82 14.76 -14.18 15.01
CA VAL A 82 15.54 -14.10 16.25
C VAL A 82 16.28 -15.41 16.51
N LYS A 83 15.62 -16.56 16.33
CA LYS A 83 16.27 -17.88 16.48
C LYS A 83 17.45 -18.08 15.53
N MET A 84 17.44 -17.42 14.38
CA MET A 84 18.50 -17.50 13.36
C MET A 84 19.56 -16.40 13.49
N ASP A 85 19.44 -15.47 14.44
CA ASP A 85 20.25 -14.25 14.51
C ASP A 85 20.27 -13.48 13.17
N ALA A 86 19.11 -13.42 12.52
CA ALA A 86 18.98 -12.84 11.19
C ALA A 86 19.24 -11.33 11.21
N LYS A 87 20.28 -10.91 10.48
CA LYS A 87 20.68 -9.51 10.32
C LYS A 87 21.21 -9.27 8.92
N TYR A 88 20.87 -8.12 8.37
CA TYR A 88 21.53 -7.61 7.17
C TYR A 88 22.51 -6.53 7.61
N GLU A 89 23.80 -6.84 7.51
CA GLU A 89 24.86 -6.02 8.13
C GLU A 89 24.55 -5.84 9.64
N THR A 90 24.19 -4.63 10.06
CA THR A 90 23.80 -4.29 11.45
C THR A 90 22.29 -4.18 11.66
N TYR A 91 21.49 -4.31 10.61
CA TYR A 91 20.05 -4.06 10.62
C TYR A 91 19.23 -5.33 10.87
N LEU A 92 18.25 -5.24 11.79
CA LEU A 92 17.36 -6.34 12.21
C LEU A 92 16.15 -6.55 11.30
N LEU A 93 16.18 -6.01 10.07
CA LEU A 93 15.27 -6.41 8.98
C LEU A 93 13.76 -6.12 9.19
N GLY A 94 13.36 -5.33 10.19
CA GLY A 94 11.94 -5.07 10.52
C GLY A 94 11.05 -4.71 9.32
N THR A 95 11.41 -3.64 8.60
CA THR A 95 10.75 -3.22 7.34
C THR A 95 10.76 -4.36 6.33
N ALA A 96 11.93 -4.97 6.11
CA ALA A 96 12.11 -5.99 5.08
C ALA A 96 11.21 -7.22 5.29
N PHE A 97 10.94 -7.55 6.55
CA PHE A 97 10.12 -8.69 6.96
C PHE A 97 8.62 -8.42 6.90
N ALA A 98 8.16 -7.20 7.19
CA ALA A 98 6.74 -6.88 7.14
C ALA A 98 6.17 -6.93 5.71
N ARG A 99 6.93 -6.47 4.69
CA ARG A 99 6.41 -6.32 3.31
C ARG A 99 5.96 -7.62 2.67
N PRO A 100 6.70 -8.75 2.79
CA PRO A 100 6.23 -10.03 2.29
C PRO A 100 4.92 -10.51 2.93
N VAL A 101 4.73 -10.28 4.25
CA VAL A 101 3.50 -10.66 4.97
C VAL A 101 2.32 -9.85 4.44
N ILE A 102 2.48 -8.53 4.31
CA ILE A 102 1.45 -7.65 3.74
C ILE A 102 1.20 -8.01 2.26
N GLY A 103 2.25 -8.25 1.48
CA GLY A 103 2.16 -8.62 0.06
C GLY A 103 1.40 -9.93 -0.17
N LYS A 104 1.62 -10.93 0.67
CA LYS A 104 0.83 -12.18 0.69
C LYS A 104 -0.64 -11.88 0.96
N LYS A 105 -0.94 -11.10 2.00
CA LYS A 105 -2.33 -10.78 2.36
C LYS A 105 -3.05 -9.98 1.28
N LEU A 106 -2.36 -9.04 0.62
CA LEU A 106 -2.89 -8.30 -0.53
C LEU A 106 -3.26 -9.25 -1.69
N ALA A 107 -2.41 -10.23 -1.98
CA ALA A 107 -2.69 -11.23 -3.00
C ALA A 107 -3.91 -12.09 -2.65
N GLU A 108 -4.01 -12.57 -1.41
CA GLU A 108 -5.16 -13.33 -0.92
C GLU A 108 -6.47 -12.54 -1.04
N ILE A 109 -6.48 -11.28 -0.59
CA ILE A 109 -7.65 -10.41 -0.66
C ILE A 109 -8.01 -10.11 -2.12
N ALA A 110 -7.04 -9.80 -2.97
CA ALA A 110 -7.29 -9.51 -4.38
C ALA A 110 -7.92 -10.70 -5.11
N LEU A 111 -7.46 -11.92 -4.83
CA LEU A 111 -8.05 -13.13 -5.40
C LEU A 111 -9.47 -13.37 -4.87
N ALA A 112 -9.70 -13.17 -3.57
CA ALA A 112 -11.01 -13.34 -2.94
C ALA A 112 -12.06 -12.32 -3.43
N GLU A 113 -11.63 -11.08 -3.67
CA GLU A 113 -12.47 -9.98 -4.17
C GLU A 113 -12.65 -10.01 -5.70
N GLY A 114 -11.92 -10.88 -6.40
CA GLY A 114 -11.89 -10.91 -7.86
C GLY A 114 -11.33 -9.62 -8.46
N ALA A 115 -10.29 -9.05 -7.87
CA ALA A 115 -9.64 -7.84 -8.35
C ALA A 115 -8.76 -8.13 -9.57
N ASP A 116 -8.72 -7.18 -10.51
CA ASP A 116 -7.91 -7.28 -11.72
C ASP A 116 -6.45 -6.90 -11.47
N ALA A 117 -6.23 -6.04 -10.46
CA ALA A 117 -4.92 -5.52 -10.13
C ALA A 117 -4.71 -5.30 -8.63
N ILE A 118 -3.43 -5.31 -8.22
CA ILE A 118 -2.96 -4.81 -6.93
C ILE A 118 -2.13 -3.56 -7.16
N CYS A 119 -2.38 -2.52 -6.37
CA CYS A 119 -1.65 -1.27 -6.36
C CYS A 119 -0.88 -1.10 -5.03
N HIS A 120 0.33 -0.55 -5.08
CA HIS A 120 1.09 -0.18 -3.89
C HIS A 120 1.68 1.23 -3.97
N GLY A 121 1.84 1.89 -2.82
CA GLY A 121 2.42 3.23 -2.70
C GLY A 121 3.94 3.29 -2.53
N ALA A 122 4.67 2.16 -2.58
CA ALA A 122 6.13 2.19 -2.47
C ALA A 122 6.78 3.02 -3.59
N THR A 123 7.77 3.84 -3.24
CA THR A 123 8.45 4.72 -4.20
C THR A 123 9.26 3.92 -5.22
N GLY A 124 9.44 4.50 -6.42
CA GLY A 124 10.22 3.88 -7.51
C GLY A 124 11.72 3.75 -7.25
N LYS A 125 12.24 4.29 -6.13
CA LYS A 125 13.67 4.29 -5.78
C LYS A 125 13.99 3.41 -4.56
N GLY A 126 12.98 2.96 -3.81
CA GLY A 126 13.15 2.21 -2.58
C GLY A 126 13.17 0.69 -2.77
N ASN A 127 13.52 -0.02 -1.69
CA ASN A 127 13.53 -1.49 -1.67
C ASN A 127 12.12 -2.10 -1.60
N ASP A 128 11.15 -1.37 -1.05
CA ASP A 128 9.82 -1.90 -0.76
C ASP A 128 9.02 -2.28 -2.00
N GLN A 129 9.21 -1.59 -3.12
CA GLN A 129 8.60 -1.99 -4.39
C GLN A 129 9.00 -3.42 -4.76
N VAL A 130 10.28 -3.78 -4.60
CA VAL A 130 10.78 -5.12 -4.93
C VAL A 130 10.20 -6.15 -3.96
N ARG A 131 10.16 -5.82 -2.67
CA ARG A 131 9.63 -6.71 -1.62
C ARG A 131 8.14 -7.01 -1.83
N PHE A 132 7.33 -6.00 -2.10
CA PHE A 132 5.92 -6.16 -2.42
C PHE A 132 5.73 -6.94 -3.71
N GLU A 133 6.40 -6.54 -4.79
CA GLU A 133 6.17 -7.15 -6.11
C GLU A 133 6.59 -8.61 -6.17
N LEU A 134 7.68 -9.00 -5.51
CA LEU A 134 8.09 -10.39 -5.43
C LEU A 134 7.10 -11.23 -4.61
N ALA A 135 6.61 -10.71 -3.48
CA ALA A 135 5.60 -11.39 -2.68
C ALA A 135 4.28 -11.54 -3.47
N ILE A 136 3.79 -10.47 -4.08
CA ILE A 136 2.57 -10.49 -4.89
C ILE A 136 2.72 -11.49 -6.04
N LYS A 137 3.83 -11.47 -6.79
CA LYS A 137 4.07 -12.43 -7.88
C LYS A 137 4.15 -13.88 -7.39
N ARG A 138 4.61 -14.11 -6.16
CA ARG A 138 4.65 -15.46 -5.57
C ARG A 138 3.25 -16.01 -5.34
N PHE A 139 2.32 -15.21 -4.85
CA PHE A 139 0.99 -15.65 -4.42
C PHE A 139 -0.12 -15.41 -5.47
N ALA A 140 0.05 -14.43 -6.34
CA ALA A 140 -0.86 -14.09 -7.44
C ALA A 140 -0.05 -13.76 -8.72
N PRO A 141 0.62 -14.76 -9.36
CA PRO A 141 1.57 -14.52 -10.45
C PRO A 141 0.96 -13.84 -11.69
N ASN A 142 -0.33 -14.00 -11.90
CA ASN A 142 -1.04 -13.46 -13.06
C ASN A 142 -1.69 -12.10 -12.80
N ILE A 143 -1.70 -11.61 -11.54
CA ILE A 143 -2.35 -10.34 -11.23
C ILE A 143 -1.51 -9.18 -11.74
N LYS A 144 -2.19 -8.15 -12.27
CA LYS A 144 -1.51 -6.93 -12.67
C LYS A 144 -1.04 -6.18 -11.43
N ILE A 145 0.20 -5.72 -11.43
CA ILE A 145 0.71 -4.81 -10.40
C ILE A 145 0.76 -3.40 -10.97
N ILE A 146 0.25 -2.44 -10.19
CA ILE A 146 0.26 -1.00 -10.47
C ILE A 146 1.14 -0.31 -9.42
N ALA A 147 2.02 0.58 -9.86
CA ALA A 147 2.90 1.35 -8.98
C ALA A 147 2.91 2.82 -9.45
N PRO A 148 2.02 3.67 -8.91
CA PRO A 148 1.81 5.04 -9.37
C PRO A 148 3.09 5.87 -9.38
N TRP A 149 3.97 5.70 -8.39
CA TRP A 149 5.30 6.35 -8.34
C TRP A 149 6.21 6.10 -9.54
N ARG A 150 5.93 5.08 -10.36
CA ARG A 150 6.64 4.79 -11.61
C ARG A 150 5.86 5.18 -12.86
N GLU A 151 4.62 5.65 -12.72
CA GLU A 151 3.70 5.96 -13.82
C GLU A 151 3.30 7.43 -13.87
N TRP A 152 3.10 8.07 -12.73
CA TRP A 152 2.59 9.43 -12.65
C TRP A 152 3.69 10.48 -12.87
N ASN A 153 3.27 11.74 -12.95
CA ASN A 153 4.18 12.88 -13.10
C ASN A 153 4.41 13.68 -11.81
N ILE A 154 3.86 13.23 -10.68
CA ILE A 154 4.01 13.86 -9.37
C ILE A 154 5.41 13.57 -8.81
N LYS A 155 6.19 14.62 -8.54
CA LYS A 155 7.63 14.53 -8.24
C LYS A 155 8.04 15.11 -6.89
N SER A 156 7.18 15.86 -6.22
CA SER A 156 7.49 16.54 -4.96
C SER A 156 6.34 16.46 -3.98
N ARG A 157 6.65 16.67 -2.69
CA ARG A 157 5.64 16.72 -1.62
C ARG A 157 4.63 17.85 -1.84
N ASP A 158 5.07 18.98 -2.37
CA ASP A 158 4.19 20.10 -2.70
C ASP A 158 3.20 19.72 -3.81
N GLU A 159 3.66 19.04 -4.87
CA GLU A 159 2.79 18.52 -5.92
C GLU A 159 1.79 17.48 -5.39
N GLU A 160 2.18 16.64 -4.42
CA GLU A 160 1.25 15.70 -3.76
C GLU A 160 0.17 16.45 -2.96
N ILE A 161 0.53 17.55 -2.29
CA ILE A 161 -0.40 18.39 -1.54
C ILE A 161 -1.35 19.11 -2.51
N ASP A 162 -0.82 19.73 -3.57
CA ASP A 162 -1.63 20.41 -4.60
C ASP A 162 -2.62 19.43 -5.24
N TYR A 163 -2.17 18.20 -5.54
CA TYR A 163 -3.03 17.16 -6.08
C TYR A 163 -4.10 16.72 -5.06
N ALA A 164 -3.74 16.57 -3.79
CA ALA A 164 -4.68 16.24 -2.73
C ALA A 164 -5.76 17.33 -2.56
N GLU A 165 -5.38 18.60 -2.56
CA GLU A 165 -6.30 19.74 -2.45
C GLU A 165 -7.26 19.80 -3.65
N ALA A 166 -6.75 19.64 -4.87
CA ALA A 166 -7.56 19.62 -6.08
C ALA A 166 -8.61 18.49 -6.08
N HIS A 167 -8.33 17.39 -5.38
CA HIS A 167 -9.21 16.22 -5.27
C HIS A 167 -9.96 16.13 -3.94
N HIS A 168 -9.91 17.18 -3.10
CA HIS A 168 -10.58 17.24 -1.80
C HIS A 168 -10.20 16.08 -0.85
N VAL A 169 -8.97 15.58 -0.97
CA VAL A 169 -8.46 14.51 -0.11
C VAL A 169 -8.26 15.05 1.32
N PRO A 170 -8.79 14.39 2.37
CA PRO A 170 -8.62 14.86 3.74
C PRO A 170 -7.14 14.85 4.17
N LEU A 171 -6.55 16.02 4.36
CA LEU A 171 -5.18 16.19 4.82
C LEU A 171 -5.13 16.28 6.35
N LYS A 172 -4.34 15.40 6.99
CA LYS A 172 -3.98 15.49 8.43
C LYS A 172 -2.66 16.24 8.66
N ILE A 173 -2.09 16.87 7.64
CA ILE A 173 -0.69 17.35 7.66
C ILE A 173 -0.60 18.73 8.30
N SER A 174 0.18 18.86 9.38
CA SER A 174 0.85 20.11 9.71
C SER A 174 2.22 20.11 9.03
N ARG A 175 2.68 21.27 8.54
CA ARG A 175 3.94 21.43 7.77
C ARG A 175 5.23 21.03 8.53
N GLU A 176 5.14 20.57 9.78
CA GLU A 176 6.27 20.53 10.73
C GLU A 176 6.88 19.15 11.04
N THR A 177 6.42 18.04 10.46
CA THR A 177 7.10 16.73 10.64
C THR A 177 7.44 16.07 9.30
N ASN A 178 8.68 16.24 8.85
CA ASN A 178 9.17 15.89 7.50
C ASN A 178 10.04 14.62 7.44
N TYR A 179 9.80 13.61 8.28
CA TYR A 179 10.53 12.33 8.20
C TYR A 179 9.61 11.20 7.75
N SER A 180 10.07 10.44 6.74
CA SER A 180 9.47 9.16 6.40
C SER A 180 9.71 8.18 7.55
N LYS A 181 8.64 7.56 8.05
CA LYS A 181 8.69 6.56 9.11
C LYS A 181 8.03 5.28 8.62
N ASP A 182 8.47 4.18 9.22
CA ASP A 182 7.95 2.84 9.03
C ASP A 182 8.01 2.10 10.37
#